data_AF-A0A013UEJ2-F1
#
_entry.id   AF-A0A013UEJ2-F1
#
_cell.length_a   1.000
_cell.length_b   1.000
_cell.length_c   1.000
_cell.angle_alpha   90.00
_cell.angle_beta   90.00
_cell.angle_gamma   90.00
#
_symmetry.space_group_name_H-M   'P 1'
#
loop_
_entity.id
_entity.type
_entity.pdbx_description
1 polymer ?
#
loop_
_entity_poly.entity_id
_entity_poly.type
_entity_poly.pdbx_seq_one_letter_code
_entity_poly.pdbx_strand_id
1 'polypeptide(L)' 'ADKWVQSHQAETAGAIGQSTGLKPATSDLFIKRRPRPSSAAPLNSKVIAEQQQLADIFTQQGIIPKPISIKQAVWGAK' A
#
# COMPACT_ATOMS: atom_id res chain seq x y z
N ALA A 1 2.00 5.54 5.83
CA ALA A 1 2.10 6.99 6.04
C ALA A 1 2.05 7.22 7.53
N ASP A 2 3.21 7.48 8.10
CA ASP A 2 3.46 7.02 9.47
C ASP A 2 2.80 7.84 10.56
N LYS A 3 2.68 9.15 10.42
CA LYS A 3 1.93 10.07 11.31
C LYS A 3 2.06 11.46 10.73
N TRP A 4 3.28 11.78 10.28
CA TRP A 4 3.65 13.02 9.62
C TRP A 4 2.68 13.42 8.50
N VAL A 5 2.46 12.54 7.52
CA VAL A 5 1.56 12.82 6.39
C VAL A 5 0.13 13.13 6.85
N GLN A 6 -0.32 12.55 7.96
CA GLN A 6 -1.67 12.76 8.46
C GLN A 6 -1.82 14.12 9.15
N SER A 7 -0.78 14.59 9.86
CA SER A 7 -0.75 15.89 10.55
C SER A 7 -0.25 17.05 9.68
N HIS A 8 0.49 16.80 8.60
CA HIS A 8 1.10 17.81 7.74
C HIS A 8 0.67 17.63 6.27
N GLN A 9 -0.64 17.56 6.04
CA GLN A 9 -1.18 17.19 4.71
C GLN A 9 -0.84 18.21 3.62
N ALA A 10 -0.94 19.51 3.91
CA ALA A 10 -0.63 20.57 2.94
C ALA A 10 0.85 20.56 2.56
N GLU A 11 1.75 20.45 3.54
CA GLU A 11 3.19 20.36 3.31
C GLU A 11 3.55 19.09 2.54
N THR A 12 2.91 17.95 2.88
CA THR A 12 3.12 16.69 2.16
C THR A 12 2.62 16.81 0.71
N ALA A 13 1.47 17.41 0.47
CA ALA A 13 0.95 17.64 -0.88
C ALA A 13 1.88 18.55 -1.70
N GLY A 14 2.47 19.58 -1.06
CA GLY A 14 3.49 20.43 -1.67
C GLY A 14 4.74 19.64 -2.06
N ALA A 15 5.32 18.88 -1.13
CA ALA A 15 6.51 18.07 -1.37
C ALA A 15 6.29 17.00 -2.46
N ILE A 16 5.13 16.35 -2.48
CA ILE A 16 4.77 15.41 -3.54
C ILE A 16 4.61 16.13 -4.87
N GLY A 17 3.92 17.28 -4.91
CA GLY A 17 3.78 18.08 -6.13
C GLY A 17 5.13 18.47 -6.73
N GLN A 18 6.05 18.97 -5.90
CA GLN A 18 7.40 19.37 -6.34
C GLN A 18 8.24 18.18 -6.84
N SER A 19 8.25 17.06 -6.11
CA SER A 19 9.08 15.91 -6.47
C SER A 19 8.57 15.11 -7.67
N THR A 20 7.26 15.18 -7.96
CA THR A 20 6.62 14.43 -9.05
C THR A 20 6.24 15.29 -10.25
N GLY A 21 6.31 16.62 -10.14
CA GLY A 21 5.84 17.57 -11.16
C GLY A 21 4.31 17.70 -11.25
N LEU A 22 3.56 17.14 -10.29
CA LEU A 22 2.11 17.23 -10.26
C LEU A 22 1.66 18.66 -9.93
N LYS A 23 0.58 19.10 -10.61
CA LYS A 23 -0.10 20.36 -10.26
C LYS A 23 -0.59 20.31 -8.80
N PRO A 24 -0.62 21.45 -8.08
CA PRO A 24 -0.99 21.49 -6.67
C PRO A 24 -2.34 20.82 -6.35
N ALA A 25 -3.35 21.04 -7.18
CA ALA A 25 -4.67 20.43 -6.99
C ALA A 25 -4.64 18.88 -7.09
N THR A 26 -3.76 18.34 -7.93
CA THR A 26 -3.63 16.88 -8.12
C THR A 26 -2.93 16.23 -6.93
N SER A 27 -1.85 16.84 -6.42
CA SER A 27 -1.14 16.31 -5.25
C SER A 27 -1.98 16.45 -3.97
N ASP A 28 -2.75 17.53 -3.82
CA ASP A 28 -3.72 17.69 -2.72
C ASP A 28 -4.80 16.60 -2.76
N LEU A 29 -5.39 16.36 -3.94
CA LEU A 29 -6.38 15.29 -4.11
C LEU A 29 -5.80 13.91 -3.80
N PHE A 30 -4.56 13.65 -4.22
CA PHE A 30 -3.85 12.41 -3.89
C PHE A 30 -3.74 12.21 -2.37
N ILE A 31 -3.29 13.23 -1.63
CA ILE A 31 -3.16 13.15 -0.17
C ILE A 31 -4.53 12.96 0.49
N LYS A 32 -5.57 13.64 0.02
CA LYS A 32 -6.94 13.51 0.56
C LYS A 32 -7.55 12.13 0.41
N ARG A 33 -7.20 11.38 -0.65
CA ARG A 33 -7.71 10.02 -0.92
C ARG A 33 -7.03 8.92 -0.11
N ARG A 34 -5.95 9.22 0.61
CA ARG A 34 -5.24 8.20 1.40
C ARG A 34 -6.07 7.76 2.62
N PRO A 35 -6.18 6.45 2.89
CA PRO A 35 -6.79 5.95 4.12
C PRO A 35 -6.11 6.50 5.38
N ARG A 36 -6.90 6.73 6.43
CA ARG A 36 -6.44 7.20 7.75
C ARG A 36 -6.95 6.24 8.84
N PRO A 37 -6.07 5.47 9.51
CA PRO A 37 -4.62 5.43 9.33
C PRO A 37 -4.20 4.63 8.08
N SER A 38 -2.99 4.91 7.58
CA SER A 38 -2.31 4.12 6.55
C SER A 38 -0.89 3.75 6.96
N SER A 39 -0.67 3.50 8.26
CA SER A 39 0.60 3.08 8.83
C SER A 39 0.95 1.65 8.41
N ALA A 40 2.24 1.36 8.26
CA ALA A 40 2.70 -0.02 8.14
C ALA A 40 2.48 -0.76 9.46
N ALA A 41 2.14 -2.05 9.38
CA ALA A 41 1.95 -2.93 10.53
C ALA A 41 2.37 -4.36 10.15
N PRO A 42 2.70 -5.22 11.13
CA PRO A 42 2.91 -6.64 10.87
C PRO A 42 1.70 -7.27 10.16
N LEU A 43 1.97 -8.18 9.22
CA LEU A 43 0.93 -8.89 8.50
C LEU A 43 0.18 -9.81 9.47
N ASN A 44 -1.14 -9.61 9.58
CA ASN A 44 -2.00 -10.49 10.35
C ASN A 44 -2.55 -11.65 9.48
N SER A 45 -3.16 -12.64 10.12
CA SER A 45 -3.70 -13.82 9.44
C SER A 45 -4.73 -13.49 8.35
N LYS A 46 -5.56 -12.45 8.56
CA LYS A 46 -6.55 -11.99 7.57
C LYS A 46 -5.87 -11.45 6.32
N VAL A 47 -4.90 -10.54 6.47
CA VAL A 47 -4.18 -9.95 5.33
C VAL A 47 -3.41 -11.03 4.55
N ILE A 48 -2.81 -12.00 5.26
CA ILE A 48 -2.12 -13.12 4.63
C ILE A 48 -3.08 -13.99 3.82
N ALA A 49 -4.29 -14.26 4.35
CA ALA A 49 -5.31 -15.02 3.65
C ALA A 49 -5.83 -14.29 2.40
N GLU A 50 -6.10 -12.98 2.50
CA GLU A 50 -6.54 -12.16 1.37
C GLU A 50 -5.47 -12.12 0.26
N GLN A 51 -4.20 -12.01 0.64
CA GLN A 51 -3.11 -12.05 -0.33
C GLN A 51 -2.93 -13.44 -0.97
N GLN A 52 -3.20 -14.51 -0.22
CA GLN A 52 -3.21 -15.87 -0.79
C GLN A 52 -4.33 -16.01 -1.83
N GLN A 53 -5.54 -15.52 -1.53
CA GLN A 53 -6.66 -15.54 -2.48
C GLN A 53 -6.32 -14.76 -3.76
N LEU A 54 -5.68 -13.60 -3.63
CA LEU A 54 -5.24 -12.82 -4.80
C LEU A 54 -4.21 -13.58 -5.64
N ALA A 55 -3.23 -14.22 -5.00
CA ALA A 55 -2.23 -15.04 -5.69
C ALA A 55 -2.87 -16.23 -6.42
N ASP A 56 -3.82 -16.90 -5.78
CA ASP A 56 -4.55 -18.03 -6.36
C ASP A 56 -5.34 -17.59 -7.61
N ILE A 57 -6.06 -16.46 -7.55
CA ILE A 57 -6.77 -15.88 -8.70
C ILE A 57 -5.78 -15.59 -9.83
N PHE A 58 -4.64 -14.97 -9.53
CA PHE A 58 -3.66 -14.59 -10.55
C PHE A 58 -3.03 -15.82 -11.23
N THR A 59 -2.83 -16.91 -10.49
CA THR A 59 -2.40 -18.18 -11.08
C THR A 59 -3.49 -18.81 -11.93
N GLN A 60 -4.74 -18.84 -11.46
CA GLN A 60 -5.88 -19.37 -12.23
C GLN A 60 -6.11 -18.62 -13.54
N GLN A 61 -5.89 -17.30 -13.55
CA GLN A 61 -6.00 -16.47 -14.75
C GLN A 61 -4.74 -16.49 -15.63
N GLY A 62 -3.70 -17.26 -15.27
CA GLY A 62 -2.47 -17.35 -16.05
C GLY A 62 -1.59 -16.09 -16.03
N ILE A 63 -1.89 -15.11 -15.17
CA ILE A 63 -1.09 -13.89 -14.99
C ILE A 63 0.23 -14.23 -14.28
N ILE A 64 0.17 -15.13 -13.30
CA ILE A 64 1.35 -15.66 -12.61
C ILE A 64 1.50 -17.14 -13.00
N PRO A 65 2.67 -17.56 -13.51
CA PRO A 65 2.83 -18.89 -14.10
C PRO A 65 2.88 -20.04 -13.08
N LYS A 66 3.12 -19.75 -11.80
CA LYS A 66 3.25 -20.77 -10.73
C LYS A 66 2.47 -20.35 -9.49
N PRO A 67 1.83 -21.29 -8.77
CA PRO A 67 1.23 -21.00 -7.48
C PRO A 67 2.25 -20.45 -6.48
N ILE A 68 1.82 -19.51 -5.64
CA ILE A 68 2.65 -18.89 -4.60
C ILE A 68 2.07 -19.26 -3.24
N SER A 69 2.90 -19.73 -2.31
CA SER A 69 2.51 -19.86 -0.90
C SER A 69 2.88 -18.58 -0.14
N ILE A 70 1.89 -17.71 0.09
CA ILE A 70 2.14 -16.41 0.74
C ILE A 70 2.71 -16.60 2.15
N LYS A 71 2.17 -17.57 2.92
CA LYS A 71 2.64 -17.85 4.28
C LYS A 71 4.14 -18.17 4.36
N GLN A 72 4.73 -18.79 3.34
CA GLN A 72 6.16 -19.11 3.31
C GLN A 72 7.04 -17.88 3.06
N ALA A 73 6.49 -16.85 2.41
CA ALA A 73 7.18 -15.59 2.13
C ALA A 73 6.98 -14.53 3.20
N VAL A 74 6.08 -14.75 4.17
CA VAL A 74 5.85 -13.84 5.28
C VAL A 74 7.05 -13.89 6.22
N TRP A 75 7.73 -12.75 6.36
CA TRP A 75 8.74 -12.57 7.39
C TRP A 75 8.05 -12.35 8.74
N GLY A 76 8.30 -13.25 9.69
CA GLY A 76 7.99 -13.04 11.10
C GLY A 76 9.17 -12.32 11.76
N ALA A 77 8.93 -11.13 12.30
CA ALA A 77 9.84 -10.56 13.28
C ALA A 77 9.95 -11.54 14.46
N LYS A 78 11.17 -11.98 14.78
CA LYS A 78 11.43 -12.67 16.05
C LYS A 78 11.41 -11.66 17.19
#